data_AF-A0A4R2L9D6-F1
#
_entry.id   AF-A0A4R2L9D6-F1
#
_cell.length_a   1.000
_cell.length_b   1.000
_cell.length_c   1.000
_cell.angle_alpha   90.00
_cell.angle_beta   90.00
_cell.angle_gamma   90.00
#
_symmetry.space_group_name_H-M   'P 1'
#
loop_
_entity.id
_entity.type
_entity.pdbx_description
1 polymer ?
#
loop_
_entity_poly.entity_id
_entity_poly.type
_entity_poly.pdbx_seq_one_letter_code
_entity_poly.pdbx_strand_id
1 'polypeptide(L)'
;MTELHQDVKNWLAELKGRIHIAQQRVALAINRELVGLYRQIGCDILARQAEQGWGAKVIERLAHDLRAVFPDMKGFSPSNFKYMRAFAEAWPDESIVQQPAAQLPWGHNLVLLDRLK
;
A
#
# COMPACT_ATOMS: atom_id res chain seq x y z
N MET A 1 -45.70 20.11 0.45
CA MET A 1 -44.89 19.28 -0.49
C MET A 1 -43.47 19.80 -0.68
N THR A 2 -43.23 21.11 -0.68
CA THR A 2 -41.88 21.71 -0.88
C THR A 2 -40.92 21.44 0.29
N GLU A 3 -41.40 21.47 1.54
CA GLU A 3 -40.60 21.20 2.74
C GLU A 3 -40.10 19.75 2.81
N LEU A 4 -40.99 18.77 2.58
CA LEU A 4 -40.63 17.34 2.51
C LEU A 4 -39.53 17.07 1.46
N HIS A 5 -39.54 17.81 0.35
CA HIS A 5 -38.55 17.65 -0.72
C HIS A 5 -37.19 18.28 -0.35
N GLN A 6 -37.19 19.30 0.51
CA GLN A 6 -35.96 19.90 1.04
C GLN A 6 -35.34 19.03 2.14
N ASP A 7 -36.16 18.45 3.01
CA ASP A 7 -35.70 17.55 4.07
C ASP A 7 -35.03 16.30 3.50
N VAL A 8 -35.61 15.70 2.46
CA VAL A 8 -35.01 14.56 1.75
C VAL A 8 -33.68 14.93 1.11
N LYS A 9 -33.55 16.13 0.52
CA LYS A 9 -32.28 16.59 -0.07
C LYS A 9 -31.19 16.79 0.98
N ASN A 10 -31.55 17.38 2.12
CA ASN A 10 -30.63 17.60 3.23
C ASN A 10 -30.14 16.26 3.80
N TRP A 11 -31.07 15.32 4.03
CA TRP A 11 -30.73 13.97 4.50
C TRP A 11 -29.87 13.20 3.50
N LEU A 12 -30.13 13.32 2.20
CA LEU A 12 -29.30 12.72 1.16
C LEU A 12 -27.87 13.27 1.18
N ALA A 13 -27.70 14.58 1.37
CA ALA A 13 -26.37 15.20 1.48
C ALA A 13 -25.62 14.69 2.71
N GLU A 14 -26.29 14.59 3.86
CA GLU A 14 -25.72 14.03 5.08
C GLU A 14 -25.31 12.55 4.91
N LEU A 15 -26.17 11.75 4.27
CA LEU A 15 -25.89 10.34 4.00
C LEU A 15 -24.68 10.18 3.07
N LYS A 16 -24.59 10.98 2.01
CA LYS A 16 -23.41 11.00 1.13
C LYS A 16 -22.14 11.35 1.90
N GLY A 17 -22.20 12.33 2.80
CA GLY A 17 -21.08 12.70 3.67
C GLY A 17 -20.60 11.52 4.54
N ARG A 18 -21.54 10.84 5.21
CA ARG A 18 -21.23 9.66 6.04
C ARG A 18 -20.61 8.52 5.23
N ILE A 19 -21.14 8.25 4.03
CA ILE A 19 -20.59 7.22 3.13
C ILE A 19 -19.17 7.58 2.71
N HIS A 20 -18.91 8.82 2.34
CA HIS A 20 -17.57 9.24 1.93
C HIS A 20 -16.54 9.10 3.06
N ILE A 21 -16.90 9.52 4.28
CA ILE A 21 -16.05 9.36 5.46
C ILE A 21 -15.77 7.87 5.74
N ALA A 22 -16.78 7.01 5.62
CA ALA A 22 -16.62 5.57 5.80
C ALA A 22 -15.66 4.99 4.74
N GLN A 23 -15.82 5.36 3.47
CA GLN A 23 -14.93 4.94 2.38
C GLN A 23 -13.48 5.39 2.59
N GLN A 24 -13.27 6.63 3.05
CA GLN A 24 -11.94 7.14 3.36
C GLN A 24 -11.27 6.34 4.48
N ARG A 25 -12.00 6.01 5.56
CA ARG A 25 -11.48 5.18 6.66
C ARG A 25 -11.08 3.79 6.20
N VAL A 26 -11.91 3.16 5.36
CA VAL A 26 -11.61 1.85 4.77
C VAL A 26 -10.36 1.94 3.88
N ALA A 27 -10.27 2.96 3.02
CA ALA A 27 -9.11 3.17 2.16
C ALA A 27 -7.81 3.35 2.96
N LEU A 28 -7.85 4.14 4.05
CA LEU A 28 -6.69 4.33 4.93
C LEU A 28 -6.29 3.04 5.64
N ALA A 29 -7.25 2.26 6.15
CA ALA A 29 -6.98 0.99 6.79
C ALA A 29 -6.33 -0.01 5.80
N ILE A 30 -6.90 -0.15 4.60
CA ILE A 30 -6.33 -1.01 3.55
C ILE A 30 -4.93 -0.55 3.16
N ASN A 31 -4.72 0.77 3.00
CA ASN A 31 -3.42 1.29 2.60
C ASN A 31 -2.35 1.02 3.67
N ARG A 32 -2.71 1.15 4.95
CA ARG A 32 -1.81 0.82 6.07
C ARG A 32 -1.36 -0.63 6.05
N GLU A 33 -2.30 -1.57 5.90
CA GLU A 33 -1.98 -2.99 5.79
C GLU A 33 -1.11 -3.28 4.56
N LEU A 34 -1.43 -2.65 3.42
CA LEU A 34 -0.70 -2.86 2.17
C LEU A 34 0.75 -2.37 2.26
N VAL A 35 0.96 -1.15 2.79
CA VAL A 35 2.30 -0.58 2.98
C VAL A 35 3.10 -1.39 4.00
N GLY A 36 2.46 -1.84 5.09
CA GLY A 36 3.07 -2.73 6.08
C GLY A 36 3.54 -4.05 5.46
N LEU A 37 2.66 -4.72 4.72
CA LEU A 37 2.97 -5.96 4.00
C LEU A 37 4.16 -5.78 3.04
N TYR A 38 4.15 -4.71 2.24
CA TYR A 38 5.21 -4.43 1.28
C TYR A 38 6.57 -4.19 1.95
N ARG A 39 6.59 -3.49 3.09
CA ARG A 39 7.82 -3.37 3.88
C ARG A 39 8.29 -4.71 4.39
N GLN A 40 7.41 -5.52 4.98
CA GLN A 40 7.77 -6.83 5.53
C GLN A 40 8.39 -7.73 4.44
N ILE A 41 7.76 -7.78 3.25
CA ILE A 41 8.31 -8.48 2.09
C ILE A 41 9.70 -7.95 1.72
N GLY A 42 9.89 -6.63 1.76
CA GLY A 42 11.19 -5.99 1.55
C GLY A 42 12.26 -6.48 2.54
N CYS A 43 11.93 -6.49 3.84
CA CYS A 43 12.80 -7.01 4.90
C CYS A 43 13.14 -8.49 4.69
N ASP A 44 12.14 -9.33 4.39
CA ASP A 44 12.33 -10.77 4.16
C ASP A 44 13.26 -11.04 2.97
N ILE A 45 13.12 -10.24 1.91
CA ILE A 45 14.02 -10.35 0.75
C ILE A 45 15.45 -9.98 1.15
N LEU A 46 15.65 -8.88 1.87
CA LEU A 46 16.99 -8.45 2.30
C LEU A 46 17.66 -9.51 3.19
N ALA A 47 16.92 -10.09 4.13
CA ALA A 47 17.40 -11.17 4.99
C ALA A 47 17.83 -12.39 4.16
N ARG A 48 16.99 -12.87 3.25
CA ARG A 48 17.30 -14.03 2.41
C ARG A 48 18.42 -13.75 1.40
N GLN A 49 18.58 -12.51 0.96
CA GLN A 49 19.73 -12.12 0.16
C GLN A 49 21.04 -12.22 0.94
N ALA A 50 21.05 -11.78 2.20
CA ALA A 50 22.23 -11.88 3.06
C ALA A 50 22.56 -13.34 3.43
N GLU A 51 21.55 -14.15 3.74
CA GLU A 51 21.74 -15.53 4.20
C GLU A 51 21.99 -16.54 3.07
N GLN A 52 21.31 -16.37 1.94
CA GLN A 52 21.22 -17.40 0.89
C GLN A 52 21.72 -16.90 -0.48
N GLY A 53 22.15 -15.64 -0.59
CA GLY A 53 22.66 -15.07 -1.83
C GLY A 53 21.61 -14.91 -2.93
N TRP A 54 20.34 -14.67 -2.57
CA TRP A 54 19.24 -14.52 -3.54
C TRP A 54 19.53 -13.45 -4.60
N GLY A 55 19.74 -13.90 -5.85
CA GLY A 55 19.93 -13.03 -7.00
C GLY A 55 18.61 -12.59 -7.66
N ALA A 56 18.73 -11.76 -8.71
CA ALA A 56 17.60 -11.24 -9.48
C ALA A 56 16.64 -12.33 -9.99
N LYS A 57 17.18 -13.48 -10.42
CA LYS A 57 16.40 -14.61 -10.95
C LYS A 57 15.41 -15.20 -9.93
N VAL A 58 15.77 -15.23 -8.64
CA VAL A 58 14.89 -15.72 -7.58
C VAL A 58 13.73 -14.74 -7.35
N ILE A 59 14.02 -13.44 -7.38
CA ILE A 59 13.01 -12.38 -7.23
C ILE A 59 12.05 -12.34 -8.42
N GLU A 60 12.55 -12.54 -9.64
CA GLU A 60 11.71 -12.64 -10.84
C GLU A 60 10.76 -13.83 -10.76
N ARG A 61 11.25 -14.99 -10.31
CA ARG A 61 10.43 -16.18 -10.13
C ARG A 61 9.37 -15.96 -9.05
N LEU A 62 9.76 -15.41 -7.90
CA LEU A 62 8.83 -15.06 -6.82
C LEU A 62 7.72 -14.12 -7.31
N ALA A 63 8.09 -13.09 -8.07
CA ALA A 63 7.13 -12.14 -8.61
C ALA A 63 6.15 -12.79 -9.59
N HIS A 64 6.64 -13.70 -10.43
CA HIS A 64 5.80 -14.47 -11.35
C HIS A 64 4.82 -15.36 -10.60
N ASP A 65 5.31 -16.16 -9.65
CA ASP A 65 4.52 -17.11 -8.89
C ASP A 65 3.45 -16.39 -8.06
N LEU A 66 3.80 -15.28 -7.39
CA LEU A 66 2.83 -14.49 -6.62
C LEU A 66 1.77 -13.81 -7.50
N ARG A 67 2.14 -13.34 -8.70
CA ARG A 67 1.14 -12.77 -9.63
C ARG A 67 0.17 -13.82 -10.15
N ALA A 68 0.62 -15.05 -10.34
CA ALA A 68 -0.25 -16.15 -10.75
C ALA A 68 -1.28 -16.49 -9.66
N VAL A 69 -0.88 -16.42 -8.38
CA VAL A 69 -1.77 -16.68 -7.24
C VAL A 69 -2.69 -15.48 -6.94
N PHE A 70 -2.18 -14.25 -7.10
CA PHE A 70 -2.89 -13.01 -6.76
C PHE A 70 -2.99 -12.07 -7.98
N PRO A 71 -3.79 -12.42 -9.01
CA PRO A 71 -3.81 -11.69 -10.28
C PRO A 71 -4.30 -10.24 -10.15
N ASP A 72 -5.17 -9.96 -9.18
CA ASP A 72 -5.72 -8.61 -8.96
C ASP A 72 -4.77 -7.69 -8.19
N MET A 73 -3.73 -8.24 -7.55
CA MET A 73 -2.75 -7.48 -6.80
C MET A 73 -1.66 -6.92 -7.72
N LYS A 74 -1.81 -5.65 -8.10
CA LYS A 74 -0.81 -4.90 -8.90
C LYS A 74 0.56 -4.73 -8.20
N GLY A 75 0.63 -5.09 -6.91
CA GLY A 75 1.82 -5.06 -6.07
C GLY A 75 2.95 -5.99 -6.50
N PHE A 76 2.63 -7.13 -7.11
CA PHE A 76 3.61 -8.19 -7.35
C PHE A 76 4.21 -8.12 -8.75
N SER A 77 5.08 -7.12 -8.94
CA SER A 77 5.95 -7.00 -10.12
C SER A 77 7.42 -7.03 -9.69
N PRO A 78 8.34 -7.54 -10.53
CA PRO A 78 9.77 -7.53 -10.21
C PRO A 78 10.29 -6.14 -9.82
N SER A 79 9.81 -5.09 -10.51
CA SER A 79 10.13 -3.70 -10.17
C SER A 79 9.61 -3.30 -8.80
N ASN A 80 8.38 -3.67 -8.44
CA ASN A 80 7.86 -3.40 -7.10
C ASN A 80 8.63 -4.13 -6.01
N PHE A 81 9.12 -5.34 -6.23
CA PHE A 81 9.98 -6.01 -5.24
C PHE A 81 11.29 -5.25 -5.00
N LYS A 82 11.86 -4.61 -6.03
CA LYS A 82 13.01 -3.71 -5.84
C LYS A 82 12.63 -2.51 -4.96
N TYR A 83 11.45 -1.93 -5.19
CA TYR A 83 10.95 -0.84 -4.36
C TYR A 83 10.62 -1.27 -2.93
N MET A 84 10.07 -2.47 -2.72
CA MET A 84 9.80 -3.02 -1.39
C MET A 84 11.10 -3.14 -0.57
N ARG A 85 12.18 -3.63 -1.20
CA ARG A 85 13.51 -3.64 -0.58
C ARG A 85 14.01 -2.23 -0.29
N ALA A 86 13.96 -1.35 -1.29
CA ALA A 86 14.43 0.03 -1.13
C ALA A 86 13.65 0.78 -0.03
N PHE A 87 12.35 0.49 0.11
CA PHE A 87 11.47 1.00 1.15
C PHE A 87 11.88 0.47 2.53
N ALA A 88 12.09 -0.84 2.66
CA ALA A 88 12.55 -1.46 3.90
C ALA A 88 13.92 -0.92 4.36
N GLU A 89 14.85 -0.68 3.44
CA GLU A 89 16.15 -0.08 3.73
C GLU A 89 16.03 1.40 4.12
N ALA A 90 15.16 2.17 3.45
CA ALA A 90 15.01 3.60 3.69
C ALA A 90 14.32 3.89 5.03
N TRP A 91 13.40 3.01 5.46
CA TRP A 91 12.65 3.14 6.70
C TRP A 91 12.77 1.87 7.55
N PRO A 92 13.90 1.70 8.26
CA PRO A 92 14.12 0.55 9.13
C PRO A 92 13.24 0.59 10.39
N ASP A 93 12.78 1.77 10.81
CA ASP A 93 11.86 1.93 11.93
C ASP A 93 10.41 1.67 11.49
N GLU A 94 9.79 0.66 12.11
CA GLU A 94 8.41 0.25 11.82
C GLU A 94 7.38 1.32 12.23
N SER A 95 7.69 2.16 13.23
CA SER A 95 6.79 3.22 13.70
C SER A 95 6.55 4.30 12.62
N ILE A 96 7.62 4.66 11.89
CA ILE A 96 7.57 5.61 10.77
C ILE A 96 6.78 5.02 9.60
N VAL A 97 6.83 3.71 9.43
CA VAL A 97 6.11 3.05 8.33
C VAL A 97 4.62 2.97 8.63
N GLN A 98 4.28 2.63 9.87
CA GLN A 98 2.91 2.43 10.31
C GLN A 98 2.11 3.72 10.51
N GLN A 99 2.78 4.86 10.72
CA GLN A 99 2.10 6.14 10.94
C GLN A 99 2.19 7.09 9.73
N PRO A 100 3.33 7.70 9.39
CA PRO A 100 3.39 8.61 8.25
C PRO A 100 3.35 7.93 6.87
N ALA A 101 4.12 6.86 6.64
CA ALA A 101 4.19 6.26 5.30
C ALA A 101 2.90 5.50 4.91
N ALA A 102 2.27 4.83 5.89
CA ALA A 102 0.99 4.13 5.76
C ALA A 102 -0.22 5.04 5.49
N GLN A 103 -0.09 6.36 5.69
CA GLN A 103 -1.14 7.32 5.32
C GLN A 103 -1.04 7.72 3.84
N LEU A 104 0.09 7.44 3.18
CA LEU A 104 0.32 7.75 1.78
C LEU A 104 0.03 6.53 0.90
N PRO A 105 -0.73 6.68 -0.20
CA PRO A 105 -0.83 5.65 -1.23
C PRO A 105 0.55 5.10 -1.62
N TRP A 106 0.66 3.79 -1.85
CA TRP A 106 1.93 3.14 -2.21
C TRP A 106 2.68 3.87 -3.34
N GLY A 107 1.97 4.31 -4.39
CA GLY A 107 2.59 5.06 -5.49
C GLY A 107 3.27 6.37 -5.06
N HIS A 108 2.78 7.05 -4.02
CA HIS A 108 3.44 8.24 -3.48
C HIS A 108 4.74 7.87 -2.75
N ASN A 109 4.76 6.74 -2.03
CA ASN A 109 5.99 6.23 -1.42
C ASN A 109 7.06 5.91 -2.47
N LEU A 110 6.67 5.39 -3.64
CA LEU A 110 7.59 5.18 -4.76
C LEU A 110 8.22 6.50 -5.24
N VAL A 111 7.41 7.54 -5.42
CA VAL A 111 7.90 8.87 -5.83
C VAL A 111 8.85 9.46 -4.80
N LEU A 112 8.59 9.28 -3.50
CA LEU A 112 9.49 9.74 -2.44
C LEU A 112 10.83 9.00 -2.49
N LEU A 113 10.80 7.67 -2.69
CA LEU A 113 12.01 6.88 -2.87
C LEU A 113 12.82 7.36 -4.08
N ASP A 114 12.18 7.58 -5.23
CA ASP A 114 12.87 8.02 -6.44
C ASP A 114 13.48 9.44 -6.34
N ARG A 115 12.96 10.29 -5.44
CA ARG A 115 13.39 11.70 -5.31
C ARG A 115 14.34 11.97 -4.15
N LEU A 116 14.35 11.11 -3.13
CA LEU A 116 15.07 11.34 -1.88
C LEU A 116 16.21 10.35 -1.64
N LYS A 117 16.29 9.24 -2.40
CA LYS A 117 17.44 8.34 -2.41
C LYS A 117 18.44 8.70 -3.51
#